data_AF-A0A969UK40-F1
#
_entry.id   AF-A0A969UK40-F1
#
_cell.length_a   1.000
_cell.length_b   1.000
_cell.length_c   1.000
_cell.angle_alpha   90.00
_cell.angle_beta   90.00
_cell.angle_gamma   90.00
#
_symmetry.space_group_name_H-M   'P 1'
#
loop_
_entity.id
_entity.type
_entity.pdbx_description
1 polymer ?
#
loop_
_entity_poly.entity_id
_entity_poly.type
_entity_poly.pdbx_seq_one_letter_code
_entity_poly.pdbx_strand_id
1 'polypeptide(L)'
;MERLKCPVEIVRSPDQAVDRVRQSPPCLVIVQGNHSHWSQEFVRKLRTIADADHIMLVALSDSHAPSWLHQEENPGFDGFLVKPLSCDVLFSLIQSASARQLCRSVV
;
A
#
# COMPACT_ATOMS: atom_id res chain seq x y z
N MET A 1 1.59 0.52 25.26
CA MET A 1 1.30 0.44 23.82
C MET A 1 0.74 -0.94 23.54
N GLU A 2 -0.58 -1.04 23.37
CA GLU A 2 -1.19 -2.26 22.86
C GLU A 2 -0.64 -2.51 21.45
N ARG A 3 -0.02 -3.67 21.22
CA ARG A 3 0.41 -4.06 19.88
C ARG A 3 -0.85 -4.29 19.05
N LEU A 4 -1.07 -3.46 18.04
CA LEU A 4 -2.08 -3.69 17.02
C LEU A 4 -1.91 -5.10 16.45
N LYS A 5 -2.89 -5.97 16.69
CA LYS A 5 -2.94 -7.31 16.09
C LYS A 5 -3.51 -7.18 14.68
N CYS A 6 -2.66 -6.78 13.74
CA CYS A 6 -3.03 -6.77 12.33
C CYS A 6 -2.58 -8.08 11.68
N PRO A 7 -3.48 -8.83 11.02
CA PRO A 7 -3.05 -9.95 10.19
C PRO A 7 -2.17 -9.39 9.06
N VAL A 8 -0.98 -9.98 8.92
CA VAL A 8 -0.01 -9.60 7.89
C VAL A 8 0.18 -10.77 6.96
N GLU A 9 0.21 -10.47 5.67
CA GLU A 9 0.49 -11.44 4.63
C GLU A 9 1.57 -10.93 3.68
N ILE A 10 2.46 -11.81 3.29
CA ILE A 10 3.56 -11.50 2.37
C ILE A 10 3.35 -12.32 1.10
N VAL A 11 3.03 -11.62 0.02
CA VAL A 11 2.92 -12.18 -1.32
C VAL A 11 4.19 -11.89 -2.12
N ARG A 12 4.54 -12.78 -3.05
CA ARG A 12 5.80 -12.70 -3.80
C ARG A 12 5.63 -12.36 -5.28
N SER A 13 4.40 -12.24 -5.76
CA SER A 13 4.13 -11.82 -7.14
C SER A 13 2.94 -10.84 -7.22
N PRO A 14 2.90 -9.98 -8.26
CA PRO A 14 1.78 -9.09 -8.53
C PRO A 14 0.43 -9.84 -8.65
N ASP A 15 0.41 -10.99 -9.32
CA ASP A 15 -0.82 -11.77 -9.50
C ASP A 15 -1.35 -12.32 -8.18
N GLN A 16 -0.48 -12.85 -7.32
CA GLN A 16 -0.86 -13.28 -5.97
C GLN A 16 -1.41 -12.12 -5.15
N ALA A 17 -0.83 -10.92 -5.28
CA ALA A 17 -1.31 -9.74 -4.58
C ALA A 17 -2.72 -9.36 -5.04
N VAL A 18 -2.99 -9.35 -6.35
CA VAL A 18 -4.32 -9.05 -6.90
C VAL A 18 -5.35 -10.08 -6.44
N ASP A 19 -5.04 -11.37 -6.54
CA ASP A 19 -5.95 -12.44 -6.11
C ASP A 19 -6.24 -12.35 -4.61
N ARG A 20 -5.22 -12.06 -3.80
CA ARG A 20 -5.40 -11.98 -2.36
C ARG A 20 -6.25 -10.79 -1.94
N VAL A 21 -6.00 -9.62 -2.54
CA VAL A 21 -6.80 -8.41 -2.30
C VAL A 21 -8.25 -8.61 -2.72
N ARG A 22 -8.50 -9.31 -3.84
CA ARG A 22 -9.87 -9.66 -4.26
C ARG A 22 -10.59 -10.58 -3.29
N GLN A 23 -9.89 -11.54 -2.69
CA GLN A 23 -10.48 -12.49 -1.74
C GLN A 23 -10.75 -11.84 -0.37
N SER A 24 -9.84 -10.98 0.08
CA SER A 24 -9.94 -10.32 1.38
C SER A 24 -9.21 -8.96 1.31
N PRO A 25 -9.93 -7.87 1.02
CA PRO A 25 -9.36 -6.54 0.92
C PRO A 25 -8.69 -6.10 2.24
N PRO A 26 -7.37 -5.83 2.25
CA PRO A 26 -6.69 -5.34 3.46
C PRO A 26 -6.82 -3.81 3.57
N CYS A 27 -6.68 -3.26 4.78
CA CYS A 27 -6.66 -1.80 4.96
C CYS A 27 -5.42 -1.13 4.36
N LEU A 28 -4.30 -1.86 4.25
CA LEU A 28 -3.00 -1.36 3.80
C LEU A 28 -2.32 -2.39 2.89
N VAL A 29 -1.82 -1.92 1.75
CA VAL A 29 -0.95 -2.67 0.84
C VAL A 29 0.36 -1.91 0.69
N ILE A 30 1.47 -2.57 0.99
CA ILE A 30 2.82 -2.04 0.81
C ILE A 30 3.45 -2.75 -0.39
N VAL A 31 3.69 -2.01 -1.47
CA VAL A 31 4.33 -2.53 -2.69
C VAL A 31 5.83 -2.24 -2.61
N GLN A 32 6.64 -3.26 -2.37
CA GLN A 32 8.09 -3.11 -2.33
C GLN A 32 8.69 -3.21 -3.74
N GLY A 33 9.59 -2.30 -4.10
CA GLY A 33 10.33 -2.34 -5.36
C GLY A 33 10.88 -0.98 -5.77
N ASN A 34 11.18 -0.83 -7.05
CA ASN A 34 11.54 0.45 -7.66
C ASN A 34 10.48 0.84 -8.70
N HIS A 35 10.55 2.07 -9.20
CA HIS A 35 9.60 2.58 -10.19
C HIS A 35 9.53 1.73 -11.47
N SER A 36 10.65 1.11 -11.89
CA SER A 36 10.67 0.23 -13.07
C SER A 36 10.05 -1.15 -12.85
N HIS A 37 9.93 -1.61 -11.59
CA HIS A 37 9.32 -2.89 -11.25
C HIS A 37 7.81 -2.78 -10.98
N TRP A 38 7.30 -1.57 -10.73
CA TRP A 38 5.87 -1.35 -10.53
C TRP A 38 5.21 -1.10 -11.88
N SER A 39 4.55 -2.09 -12.45
CA SER A 39 3.76 -1.83 -13.66
C SER A 39 2.55 -0.97 -13.32
N GLN A 40 2.28 0.07 -14.12
CA GLN A 40 1.05 0.86 -13.98
C GLN A 40 -0.20 -0.02 -14.06
N GLU A 41 -0.13 -1.10 -14.84
CA GLU A 41 -1.18 -2.11 -14.96
C GLU A 41 -1.46 -2.81 -13.63
N PHE A 42 -0.42 -3.16 -12.85
CA PHE A 42 -0.59 -3.77 -11.54
C PHE A 42 -1.30 -2.84 -10.55
N VAL A 43 -0.85 -1.58 -10.47
CA VAL A 43 -1.47 -0.58 -9.60
C VAL A 43 -2.93 -0.33 -10.02
N ARG A 44 -3.17 -0.22 -11.32
CA ARG A 44 -4.53 -0.10 -11.87
C ARG A 44 -5.40 -1.30 -11.50
N LYS A 45 -4.89 -2.53 -11.64
CA LYS A 45 -5.61 -3.75 -11.24
C LYS A 45 -6.01 -3.67 -9.77
N LEU A 46 -5.10 -3.30 -8.87
CA LEU A 46 -5.42 -3.12 -7.45
C LEU A 46 -6.49 -2.06 -7.23
N ARG A 47 -6.42 -0.93 -7.94
CA ARG A 47 -7.40 0.16 -7.86
C ARG A 47 -8.77 -0.16 -8.48
N THR A 48 -8.86 -1.15 -9.36
CA THR A 48 -10.13 -1.60 -9.94
C THR A 48 -10.87 -2.65 -9.11
N ILE A 49 -10.27 -3.14 -8.02
CA ILE A 49 -10.95 -4.09 -7.13
C ILE A 49 -12.07 -3.36 -6.38
N ALA A 50 -13.22 -4.02 -6.16
CA ALA A 50 -14.26 -3.47 -5.30
C ALA A 50 -13.66 -3.11 -3.94
N ASP A 51 -14.07 -1.98 -3.35
CA ASP A 51 -13.51 -1.43 -2.12
C ASP A 51 -12.04 -0.95 -2.21
N ALA A 52 -11.46 -0.81 -3.41
CA ALA A 52 -10.09 -0.30 -3.55
C ALA A 52 -9.88 1.14 -3.04
N ASP A 53 -10.94 1.94 -2.94
CA ASP A 53 -10.91 3.26 -2.29
C ASP A 53 -10.68 3.17 -0.78
N HIS A 54 -10.97 2.01 -0.18
CA HIS A 54 -10.74 1.72 1.24
C HIS A 54 -9.35 1.17 1.52
N ILE A 55 -8.62 0.77 0.48
CA ILE A 55 -7.27 0.24 0.57
C ILE A 55 -6.27 1.39 0.48
N MET A 56 -5.47 1.56 1.53
CA MET A 56 -4.29 2.43 1.48
C MET A 56 -3.19 1.70 0.70
N LEU A 57 -2.80 2.21 -0.46
CA LEU A 57 -1.77 1.62 -1.31
C LEU A 57 -0.51 2.48 -1.25
N VAL A 58 0.56 1.97 -0.66
CA VAL A 58 1.83 2.69 -0.55
C VAL A 58 2.96 1.95 -1.24
N ALA A 59 3.84 2.68 -1.90
CA ALA A 59 5.05 2.10 -2.49
C ALA A 59 6.23 2.23 -1.51
N LEU A 60 7.09 1.21 -1.45
CA LEU A 60 8.30 1.18 -0.63
C LEU A 60 9.52 0.94 -1.51
N SER A 61 10.38 1.95 -1.64
CA SER A 61 11.63 1.88 -2.39
C SER A 61 12.87 1.82 -1.50
N ASP A 62 14.02 1.52 -2.10
CA ASP A 62 15.32 1.53 -1.42
C ASP A 62 15.89 2.95 -1.31
N SER A 63 16.74 3.18 -0.31
CA SER A 63 17.39 4.47 0.02
C SER A 63 18.11 5.17 -1.14
N HIS A 64 18.47 4.41 -2.19
CA HIS A 64 19.22 4.88 -3.35
C HIS A 64 18.36 5.13 -4.60
N ALA A 65 17.05 4.92 -4.51
CA ALA A 65 16.11 5.16 -5.60
C ALA A 65 15.08 6.26 -5.27
N PRO A 66 15.48 7.48 -4.84
CA PRO A 66 14.56 8.60 -4.76
C PRO A 66 14.35 9.19 -6.17
N SER A 67 13.89 8.39 -7.13
CA SER A 67 13.44 8.92 -8.42
C SER A 67 12.03 9.50 -8.29
N TRP A 68 11.88 10.47 -7.38
CA TRP A 68 10.62 11.15 -7.07
C TRP A 68 10.52 12.51 -7.76
N LEU A 69 11.39 12.78 -8.74
CA LEU A 69 11.49 14.10 -9.36
C LEU A 69 10.26 14.49 -10.19
N HIS A 70 9.38 13.54 -10.56
CA HIS A 70 8.22 13.83 -11.41
C HIS A 70 6.96 13.20 -10.80
N GLN A 71 6.25 13.97 -9.98
CA GLN A 71 4.92 13.63 -9.43
C GLN A 71 3.87 13.32 -10.52
N GLU A 72 4.16 13.64 -11.78
CA GLU A 72 3.29 13.50 -12.94
C GLU A 72 3.04 12.04 -13.37
N GLU A 73 3.77 11.06 -12.80
CA GLU A 73 3.61 9.63 -13.12
C GLU A 73 3.01 8.79 -11.99
N ASN A 74 2.37 9.36 -10.95
CA ASN A 74 1.77 8.55 -9.88
C ASN A 74 0.68 7.61 -10.45
N PRO A 75 0.89 6.27 -10.49
CA PRO A 75 -0.05 5.33 -11.09
C PRO A 75 -1.29 5.06 -10.22
N GLY A 76 -1.40 5.70 -9.05
CA GLY A 76 -2.50 5.55 -8.11
C GLY A 76 -2.10 5.15 -6.69
N PHE A 77 -0.86 5.40 -6.25
CA PHE A 77 -0.44 5.23 -4.86
C PHE A 77 -0.95 6.38 -3.97
N ASP A 78 -1.34 6.05 -2.74
CA ASP A 78 -1.70 7.01 -1.67
C ASP A 78 -0.47 7.64 -1.01
N GLY A 79 0.67 6.96 -1.09
CA GLY A 79 1.87 7.38 -0.40
C GLY A 79 3.09 6.59 -0.84
N PHE A 80 4.25 7.13 -0.46
CA PHE A 80 5.55 6.63 -0.87
C PHE A 80 6.48 6.60 0.33
N LEU A 81 7.22 5.52 0.44
CA LEU A 81 8.10 5.21 1.55
C LEU A 81 9.46 4.82 1.02
N VAL A 82 10.50 5.09 1.81
CA VAL A 82 11.88 4.73 1.48
C VAL A 82 12.46 3.97 2.66
N LYS A 83 13.19 2.90 2.37
CA LYS A 83 13.92 2.15 3.41
C LYS A 83 15.10 2.96 3.96
N PRO A 84 15.50 2.73 5.22
CA PRO A 84 14.87 1.83 6.20
C PRO A 84 13.60 2.44 6.81
N LEU A 85 12.59 1.60 7.07
CA LEU A 85 11.38 2.00 7.79
C LEU A 85 11.54 1.76 9.29
N SER A 86 11.28 2.79 10.10
CA SER A 86 11.16 2.61 11.55
C SER A 86 9.83 1.95 11.90
N CYS A 87 9.79 1.27 13.05
CA CYS A 87 8.54 0.72 13.57
C CYS A 87 7.49 1.81 13.78
N ASP A 88 7.89 3.00 14.22
CA ASP A 88 6.97 4.11 14.48
C ASP A 88 6.27 4.58 13.20
N VAL A 89 6.99 4.65 12.09
CA VAL A 89 6.41 4.98 10.77
C VAL A 89 5.43 3.89 10.35
N LEU A 90 5.80 2.61 10.50
CA LEU A 90 4.91 1.50 10.17
C LEU A 90 3.63 1.51 11.03
N PHE A 91 3.74 1.76 12.34
CA PHE A 91 2.58 1.86 13.22
C PHE A 91 1.68 3.03 12.86
N SER A 92 2.26 4.19 12.55
CA SER A 92 1.52 5.38 12.12
C SER A 92 0.74 5.13 10.83
N LEU A 93 1.35 4.41 9.88
CA LEU A 93 0.70 4.00 8.63
C LEU A 93 -0.47 3.05 8.88
N ILE A 94 -0.27 2.02 9.71
CA ILE A 94 -1.33 1.05 10.06
C ILE A 94 -2.51 1.77 10.72
N GLN A 95 -2.23 2.68 11.67
CA GLN A 95 -3.27 3.47 12.33
C GLN A 95 -4.03 4.35 11.34
N SER A 96 -3.31 4.99 10.41
CA SER A 96 -3.91 5.86 9.38
C SER A 96 -4.78 5.07 8.40
N ALA A 97 -4.30 3.91 7.93
CA ALA A 97 -5.05 2.99 7.08
C ALA A 97 -6.32 2.48 7.78
N SER A 98 -6.20 2.06 9.04
CA SER A 98 -7.33 1.59 9.85
C SER A 98 -8.36 2.70 10.07
N ALA A 99 -7.91 3.91 10.39
CA ALA A 99 -8.79 5.07 10.56
C ALA A 99 -9.54 5.40 9.26
N ARG A 100 -8.85 5.38 8.11
CA ARG A 100 -9.48 5.62 6.80
C ARG A 100 -10.61 4.62 6.50
N GLN A 101 -10.42 3.35 6.86
CA GLN A 101 -11.45 2.34 6.71
C GLN A 101 -12.65 2.59 7.64
N LEU A 102 -12.41 2.93 8.91
CA LEU A 102 -13.45 3.15 9.92
C LEU A 102 -14.26 4.42 9.70
N CYS A 103 -13.62 5.53 9.31
CA CYS A 103 -14.28 6.83 9.16
C CYS A 103 -15.27 6.90 8.00
N ARG A 104 -15.23 5.95 7.05
CA ARG A 104 -16.16 5.92 5.89
C ARG A 104 -17.33 4.97 6.05
N SER A 105 -17.38 4.13 7.09
CA SER A 105 -18.59 3.35 7.44
C SER A 105 -19.70 4.19 8.10
N VAL A 106 -19.52 5.51 8.23
CA VAL A 106 -20.44 6.43 8.92
C VAL A 106 -21.14 7.40 7.94
N VAL A 107 -21.14 7.10 6.63
CA VAL A 107 -21.82 7.92 5.61
C VAL A 107 -22.82 7.09 4.83
#